data_AF-A0A290Q737-F1
#
_entry.id   AF-A0A290Q737-F1
#
_cell.length_a   1.000
_cell.length_b   1.000
_cell.length_c   1.000
_cell.angle_alpha   90.00
_cell.angle_beta   90.00
_cell.angle_gamma   90.00
#
_symmetry.space_group_name_H-M   'P 1'
#
loop_
_entity.id
_entity.type
_entity.pdbx_description
1 polymer ?
#
loop_
_entity_poly.entity_id
_entity_poly.type
_entity_poly.pdbx_seq_one_letter_code
_entity_poly.pdbx_strand_id
1 'polypeptide(L)'
;MAPRLLSLLTLIESALSQNESPSVAKGRPRRTVNFHKGLARLSFNDGSGAILLQGFTLADGQICVKAMLEWAGALKPGVQSVYPKEDFNWSGAAHRIAEAWMDGPPPEEAVMATSSSRESGEGDLAAAG
;
A
#
# COMPACT_ATOMS: atom_id res chain seq x y z
N MET A 1 -2.64 5.42 24.39
CA MET A 1 -3.15 6.60 23.65
C MET A 1 -3.02 6.32 22.15
N ALA A 2 -4.06 6.54 21.34
CA ALA A 2 -3.99 6.29 19.89
C ALA A 2 -3.11 7.38 19.21
N PRO A 3 -2.22 7.03 18.27
CA PRO A 3 -1.38 7.98 17.58
C PRO A 3 -2.23 8.80 16.63
N ARG A 4 -1.79 10.03 16.38
CA ARG A 4 -2.31 10.82 15.27
C ARG A 4 -1.99 10.09 13.96
N LEU A 5 -2.90 10.14 12.98
CA LEU A 5 -2.72 9.44 11.70
C LEU A 5 -1.40 9.81 10.98
N LEU A 6 -0.96 11.06 11.08
CA LEU A 6 0.32 11.50 10.52
C LEU A 6 1.53 10.87 11.23
N SER A 7 1.44 10.64 12.55
CA SER A 7 2.46 9.93 13.31
C SER A 7 2.51 8.47 12.88
N LEU A 8 1.35 7.83 12.69
CA LEU A 8 1.27 6.46 12.18
C LEU A 8 1.81 6.33 10.76
N LEU A 9 1.51 7.27 9.85
CA LEU A 9 2.12 7.31 8.52
C LEU A 9 3.64 7.43 8.58
N THR A 10 4.17 8.24 9.51
CA THR A 10 5.62 8.36 9.70
C THR A 10 6.22 7.03 10.16
N LEU A 11 5.58 6.32 11.09
CA LEU A 11 6.03 4.99 11.52
C LEU A 11 5.98 3.97 10.38
N ILE A 12 4.95 4.00 9.54
CA ILE A 12 4.83 3.12 8.36
C ILE A 12 5.94 3.43 7.35
N GLU A 13 6.21 4.70 7.05
CA GLU A 13 7.28 5.10 6.13
C GLU A 13 8.67 4.72 6.65
N SER A 14 8.90 4.86 7.96
CA SER A 14 10.12 4.38 8.60
C SER A 14 10.25 2.86 8.52
N ALA A 15 9.18 2.12 8.76
CA ALA A 15 9.15 0.66 8.62
C ALA A 15 9.44 0.20 7.19
N LEU A 16 8.81 0.85 6.19
CA LEU A 16 9.06 0.58 4.78
C LEU A 16 10.53 0.86 4.39
N SER A 17 11.10 1.95 4.92
CA SER A 17 12.53 2.26 4.72
C SER A 17 13.44 1.21 5.35
N GLN A 18 13.11 0.73 6.56
CA GLN A 18 13.88 -0.30 7.27
C GLN A 18 13.83 -1.66 6.57
N ASN A 19 12.71 -1.96 5.92
CA ASN A 19 12.51 -3.17 5.10
C ASN A 19 12.94 -2.97 3.63
N GLU A 20 13.72 -1.93 3.33
CA GLU A 20 14.29 -1.66 2.00
C GLU A 20 13.25 -1.58 0.86
N SER A 21 12.07 -1.05 1.16
CA SER A 21 10.99 -0.93 0.17
C SER A 21 11.40 -0.09 -1.04
N PRO A 22 11.29 -0.62 -2.29
CA PRO A 22 11.67 0.12 -3.49
C PRO A 22 10.82 1.38 -3.69
N SER A 23 9.58 1.37 -3.21
CA SER A 23 8.62 2.48 -3.29
C SER A 23 9.09 3.72 -2.53
N VAL A 24 9.85 3.55 -1.45
CA VAL A 24 10.40 4.66 -0.64
C VAL A 24 11.82 5.03 -1.10
N ALA A 25 12.59 4.07 -1.62
CA ALA A 25 13.94 4.31 -2.14
C ALA A 25 13.97 5.27 -3.34
N LYS A 26 12.94 5.26 -4.19
CA LYS A 26 12.83 6.10 -5.40
C LYS A 26 12.47 7.56 -5.14
N GLY A 27 12.36 7.97 -3.88
CA GLY A 27 12.16 9.35 -3.47
C GLY A 27 11.13 9.48 -2.36
N ARG A 28 11.11 10.66 -1.71
CA ARG A 28 10.27 10.92 -0.55
C ARG A 28 8.77 10.82 -0.89
N PRO A 29 8.01 9.91 -0.29
CA PRO A 29 6.57 9.79 -0.54
C PRO A 29 5.81 11.08 -0.22
N ARG A 30 4.75 11.36 -0.98
CA ARG A 30 3.88 12.51 -0.76
C ARG A 30 2.83 12.17 0.30
N ARG A 31 2.65 13.06 1.28
CA ARG A 31 1.64 12.91 2.33
C ARG A 31 0.48 13.90 2.12
N THR A 32 -0.75 13.43 2.28
CA THR A 32 -1.96 14.27 2.25
C THR A 32 -2.86 13.91 3.44
N VAL A 33 -3.58 14.88 4.01
CA VAL A 33 -4.44 14.65 5.18
C VAL A 33 -5.76 15.40 5.03
N ASN A 34 -6.83 14.78 5.51
CA ASN A 34 -8.12 15.42 5.69
C ASN A 34 -8.55 15.24 7.15
N PHE A 35 -8.38 16.29 7.96
CA PHE A 35 -8.67 16.26 9.39
C PHE A 35 -10.16 16.06 9.69
N HIS A 36 -11.04 16.65 8.88
CA HIS A 36 -12.49 16.55 9.07
C HIS A 36 -13.03 15.13 8.81
N LYS A 37 -12.40 14.41 7.88
CA LYS A 37 -12.79 13.03 7.53
C LYS A 37 -11.97 11.96 8.25
N GLY A 38 -10.97 12.36 9.06
CA GLY A 38 -10.06 11.42 9.70
C GLY A 38 -9.27 10.57 8.69
N LEU A 39 -8.81 11.18 7.59
CA LEU A 39 -8.07 10.49 6.53
C LEU A 39 -6.63 10.98 6.44
N ALA A 40 -5.68 10.08 6.20
CA ALA A 40 -4.31 10.41 5.87
C ALA A 40 -3.79 9.46 4.79
N ARG A 41 -3.15 9.99 3.74
CA ARG A 41 -2.64 9.23 2.59
C ARG A 41 -1.13 9.41 2.45
N LEU A 42 -0.46 8.32 2.14
CA LEU A 42 0.94 8.24 1.72
C LEU A 42 0.97 7.74 0.27
N SER A 43 1.40 8.57 -0.67
CA SER A 43 1.50 8.22 -2.10
C SER A 43 2.95 8.11 -2.52
N PHE A 44 3.30 7.03 -3.21
CA PHE A 44 4.67 6.77 -3.65
C PHE A 44 4.95 7.44 -5.00
N ASN A 45 6.12 8.04 -5.15
CA ASN A 45 6.47 8.82 -6.34
C ASN A 45 6.82 7.95 -7.55
N ASP A 46 7.12 6.68 -7.31
CA ASP A 46 7.42 5.71 -8.37
C ASP A 46 6.17 5.16 -9.06
N GLY A 47 4.98 5.64 -8.64
CA GLY A 47 3.71 5.19 -9.18
C GLY A 47 3.31 3.80 -8.69
N SER A 48 4.01 3.19 -7.73
CA SER A 48 3.66 1.87 -7.17
C SER A 48 2.33 1.85 -6.42
N GLY A 49 1.84 3.03 -6.01
CA GLY A 49 0.50 3.21 -5.48
C GLY A 49 0.45 4.09 -4.24
N ALA A 50 -0.40 3.74 -3.27
CA ALA A 50 -0.60 4.52 -2.06
C ALA A 50 -1.11 3.71 -0.87
N ILE A 51 -0.82 4.19 0.34
CA ILE A 51 -1.40 3.72 1.59
C ILE A 51 -2.34 4.80 2.12
N LEU A 52 -3.61 4.45 2.35
CA LEU A 52 -4.63 5.34 2.90
C LEU A 52 -5.05 4.85 4.29
N LEU A 53 -4.85 5.69 5.30
CA LEU A 53 -5.33 5.48 6.66
C LEU A 53 -6.64 6.23 6.90
N GLN A 54 -7.59 5.55 7.52
CA GLN A 54 -8.84 6.11 8.00
C GLN A 54 -8.98 5.83 9.50
N GLY A 55 -9.09 6.89 10.30
CA GLY A 55 -9.50 6.79 11.69
C GLY A 55 -11.01 6.62 11.79
N PHE A 56 -11.47 5.74 12.67
CA PHE A 56 -12.89 5.58 12.99
C PHE A 56 -13.06 5.25 14.47
N THR A 57 -14.22 5.57 15.03
CA THR A 57 -14.53 5.38 16.45
C THR A 57 -15.57 4.27 16.60
N LEU A 58 -15.30 3.30 17.46
CA LEU A 58 -16.24 2.24 17.82
C LEU A 58 -17.28 2.76 18.82
N ALA A 59 -18.32 1.96 19.06
CA ALA A 59 -19.44 2.33 19.93
C ALA A 59 -19.03 2.59 21.40
N ASP A 60 -17.90 2.02 21.83
CA ASP A 60 -17.28 2.21 23.14
C ASP A 60 -16.36 3.44 23.22
N GLY A 61 -16.28 4.23 22.15
CA GLY A 61 -15.41 5.40 22.05
C GLY A 61 -13.97 5.08 21.65
N GLN A 62 -13.63 3.82 21.40
CA GLN A 62 -12.28 3.43 21.01
C GLN A 62 -11.93 3.88 19.59
N ILE A 63 -10.80 4.57 19.43
CA ILE A 63 -10.28 4.98 18.13
C ILE A 63 -9.52 3.82 17.48
N CYS A 64 -10.01 3.39 16.32
CA CYS A 64 -9.41 2.37 15.48
C CYS A 64 -8.90 2.97 14.17
N VAL A 65 -8.03 2.23 13.47
CA VAL A 65 -7.48 2.66 12.19
C VAL A 65 -7.72 1.59 11.15
N LYS A 66 -8.21 1.98 9.97
CA LYS A 66 -8.27 1.13 8.77
C LYS A 66 -7.20 1.60 7.80
N ALA A 67 -6.30 0.72 7.42
CA ALA A 67 -5.34 0.92 6.34
C ALA A 67 -5.89 0.28 5.05
N MET A 68 -5.91 1.04 3.96
CA MET A 68 -6.18 0.58 2.61
C MET A 68 -4.89 0.68 1.82
N LEU A 69 -4.47 -0.43 1.24
CA LEU A 69 -3.23 -0.62 0.50
C LEU A 69 -3.59 -0.66 -0.99
N GLU A 70 -3.31 0.41 -1.71
CA GLU A 70 -3.61 0.55 -3.13
C GLU A 70 -2.33 0.32 -3.93
N TRP A 71 -2.20 -0.83 -4.59
CA TRP A 71 -1.09 -1.08 -5.52
C TRP A 71 -1.49 -0.69 -6.95
N ALA A 72 -0.52 -0.23 -7.72
CA ALA A 72 -0.72 0.03 -9.14
C ALA A 72 -1.10 -1.24 -9.89
N GLY A 73 -2.16 -1.16 -10.70
CA GLY A 73 -2.66 -2.29 -11.48
C GLY A 73 -3.49 -3.30 -10.69
N ALA A 74 -3.60 -3.18 -9.36
CA ALA A 74 -4.49 -4.02 -8.56
C ALA A 74 -5.95 -3.57 -8.73
N LEU A 75 -6.86 -4.55 -8.88
CA LEU A 75 -8.30 -4.28 -9.04
C LEU A 75 -8.96 -3.86 -7.72
N LYS A 76 -8.50 -4.43 -6.61
CA LYS A 76 -8.97 -4.08 -5.27
C LYS A 76 -7.81 -3.72 -4.34
N PRO A 77 -8.03 -2.77 -3.42
CA PRO A 77 -7.06 -2.49 -2.39
C PRO A 77 -7.02 -3.61 -1.35
N GLY A 78 -5.84 -3.86 -0.82
CA GLY A 78 -5.67 -4.63 0.42
C GLY A 78 -6.24 -3.84 1.59
N VAL A 79 -6.82 -4.52 2.57
CA VAL A 79 -7.41 -3.85 3.73
C VAL A 79 -6.88 -4.48 5.01
N GLN A 80 -6.33 -3.65 5.89
CA GLN A 80 -5.88 -4.06 7.22
C GLN A 80 -6.46 -3.12 8.28
N SER A 81 -7.23 -3.68 9.22
CA SER A 81 -7.80 -2.91 10.33
C SER A 81 -7.02 -3.14 11.61
N VAL A 82 -6.75 -2.05 12.34
CA VAL A 82 -6.04 -2.03 13.60
C VAL A 82 -7.03 -1.64 14.69
N TYR A 83 -7.30 -2.61 15.57
CA TYR A 83 -8.12 -2.45 16.76
C TYR A 83 -7.17 -2.44 17.96
N PRO A 84 -6.81 -1.26 18.48
CA PRO A 84 -5.92 -1.20 19.62
C PRO A 84 -6.54 -1.87 20.85
N LYS A 85 -5.72 -2.23 21.83
CA LYS A 85 -6.14 -2.57 23.19
C LYS A 85 -5.38 -1.68 24.17
N GLU A 86 -5.51 -1.91 25.47
CA GLU A 86 -4.61 -1.30 26.46
C GLU A 86 -3.15 -1.64 26.11
N ASP A 87 -2.24 -0.67 26.29
CA ASP A 87 -0.81 -0.78 25.97
C ASP A 87 -0.46 -1.23 24.54
N PHE A 88 -1.33 -0.88 23.58
CA PHE A 88 -1.14 -1.29 22.19
C PHE A 88 0.15 -0.75 21.55
N ASN A 89 0.93 -1.67 20.98
CA ASN A 89 2.17 -1.36 20.25
C ASN A 89 1.87 -0.84 18.83
N TRP A 90 1.78 0.48 18.70
CA TRP A 90 1.55 1.16 17.42
C TRP A 90 2.71 1.03 16.43
N SER A 91 3.95 0.96 16.91
CA SER A 91 5.11 0.73 16.03
C SER A 91 5.07 -0.65 15.40
N GLY A 92 4.71 -1.68 16.18
CA GLY A 92 4.51 -3.04 15.67
C GLY A 92 3.35 -3.13 14.68
N ALA A 93 2.26 -2.38 14.91
CA ALA A 93 1.18 -2.29 13.93
C ALA A 93 1.61 -1.60 12.63
N ALA A 94 2.42 -0.55 12.71
CA ALA A 94 3.00 0.10 11.53
C ALA A 94 3.91 -0.84 10.73
N HIS A 95 4.73 -1.66 11.40
CA HIS A 95 5.51 -2.71 10.74
C HIS A 95 4.64 -3.71 9.99
N ARG A 96 3.59 -4.25 10.62
CA ARG A 96 2.69 -5.19 9.96
C ARG A 96 1.97 -4.58 8.74
N ILE A 97 1.64 -3.30 8.78
CA ILE A 97 1.09 -2.57 7.62
C ILE A 97 2.14 -2.46 6.51
N ALA A 98 3.39 -2.15 6.86
CA ALA A 98 4.49 -2.06 5.91
C ALA A 98 4.84 -3.43 5.27
N GLU A 99 4.85 -4.50 6.06
CA GLU A 99 5.01 -5.88 5.58
C GLU A 99 3.87 -6.26 4.63
N ALA A 100 2.62 -6.02 5.02
CA ALA A 100 1.47 -6.29 4.15
C ALA A 100 1.53 -5.48 2.85
N TRP A 101 2.08 -4.26 2.85
CA TRP A 101 2.35 -3.51 1.62
C TRP A 101 3.41 -4.19 0.73
N MET A 102 4.47 -4.70 1.33
CA MET A 102 5.59 -5.36 0.64
C MET A 102 5.20 -6.73 0.07
N ASP A 103 4.29 -7.45 0.72
CA ASP A 103 3.74 -8.72 0.23
C ASP A 103 2.96 -8.57 -1.09
N GLY A 104 2.49 -7.35 -1.38
CA GLY A 104 1.77 -7.03 -2.61
C GLY A 104 0.26 -7.30 -2.54
N PRO A 105 -0.44 -7.19 -3.68
CA PRO A 105 -1.88 -7.39 -3.73
C PRO A 105 -2.27 -8.86 -3.42
N PRO A 106 -3.47 -9.11 -2.86
CA PRO A 106 -3.92 -10.46 -2.53
C PRO A 106 -3.92 -11.43 -3.74
N PRO A 107 -3.54 -12.71 -3.55
CA PRO A 107 -3.31 -13.66 -4.65
C PRO A 107 -4.51 -13.95 -5.56
N GLU A 108 -5.74 -13.76 -5.09
CA GLU A 108 -6.96 -14.01 -5.88
C GLU A 108 -7.08 -13.13 -7.13
N GLU A 109 -6.23 -12.12 -7.30
CA GLU A 109 -6.41 -11.09 -8.34
C GLU A 109 -5.15 -10.76 -9.16
N ALA A 110 -4.05 -11.53 -9.04
CA ALA A 110 -2.81 -11.31 -9.80
C ALA A 110 -2.87 -11.76 -11.29
N VAL A 111 -4.02 -12.24 -11.78
CA VAL A 111 -4.08 -13.07 -13.01
C VAL A 111 -4.16 -12.30 -14.34
N MET A 112 -4.13 -10.97 -14.37
CA MET A 112 -4.35 -10.22 -15.64
C MET A 112 -3.22 -9.30 -16.11
N ALA A 113 -2.04 -9.29 -15.48
CA ALA A 113 -0.98 -8.33 -15.81
C ALA A 113 0.13 -8.84 -16.77
N THR A 114 0.00 -10.01 -17.39
CA THR A 114 1.03 -10.53 -18.32
C THR A 114 0.45 -11.15 -19.58
N SER A 115 0.17 -10.32 -20.58
CA SER A 115 0.15 -10.73 -22.00
C SER A 115 0.12 -9.51 -22.92
N SER A 116 1.23 -8.78 -22.99
CA SER A 116 1.49 -7.90 -24.13
C SER A 116 3.00 -7.62 -24.28
N SER A 117 3.72 -8.60 -24.84
CA SER A 117 4.98 -8.33 -25.55
C SER A 117 5.08 -9.23 -26.77
N ARG A 118 4.53 -8.70 -27.87
CA ARG A 118 5.05 -8.73 -29.25
C ARG A 118 5.91 -9.95 -29.63
N GLU A 119 5.24 -10.94 -30.22
CA GLU A 119 5.86 -11.79 -31.23
C GLU A 119 5.80 -11.02 -32.56
N SER A 120 6.96 -10.62 -33.08
CA SER A 120 7.07 -9.98 -34.39
C SER A 120 8.29 -10.53 -35.08
N GLY A 121 8.06 -11.29 -36.14
CA GLY A 121 9.03 -11.53 -37.21
C GLY A 121 9.46 -12.98 -37.37
N GLU A 122 8.60 -13.82 -37.93
CA GLU A 122 9.09 -14.90 -38.80
C GLU A 122 8.12 -15.05 -39.98
N GLY A 123 8.51 -14.44 -41.09
CA GLY A 123 7.80 -14.47 -42.34
C GLY A 123 8.75 -14.05 -43.44
N ASP A 124 9.50 -15.00 -43.98
CA ASP A 124 9.70 -15.09 -45.43
C ASP A 124 10.19 -16.49 -45.81
N LEU A 125 9.25 -17.32 -46.28
CA LEU A 125 9.52 -18.60 -46.92
C LEU A 125 8.58 -18.72 -48.12
N ALA A 126 9.04 -18.25 -49.28
CA ALA A 126 8.53 -18.60 -50.61
C ALA A 126 9.75 -18.61 -51.57
N ALA A 127 10.31 -19.77 -51.91
CA ALA A 127 9.88 -20.68 -52.97
C ALA A 127 9.86 -20.05 -54.37
N ALA A 128 10.78 -20.50 -55.23
CA ALA A 128 10.51 -21.10 -56.56
C ALA A 128 11.68 -20.90 -57.54
N GLY A 129 12.00 -21.98 -58.29
CA GLY A 129 12.58 -21.90 -59.64
C GLY A 129 14.05 -22.24 -59.75
#